data_AF-A0A179D5K8-F1
#
_entry.id   AF-A0A179D5K8-F1
#
_cell.length_a   1.000
_cell.length_b   1.000
_cell.length_c   1.000
_cell.angle_alpha   90.00
_cell.angle_beta   90.00
_cell.angle_gamma   90.00
#
_symmetry.space_group_name_H-M   'P 1'
#
loop_
_entity.id
_entity.type
_entity.pdbx_description
1 polymer ?
#
loop_
_entity_poly.entity_id
_entity_poly.type
_entity_poly.pdbx_seq_one_letter_code
_entity_poly.pdbx_strand_id
1 'polypeptide(L)'
;MKKYLPIMALLGLLIFFSPVKAEVLSVEEKEIYALYIVPAPKTFPTELGYIITNFGPGNINFLERIDIIVDREGRVQGLKIVYTPPDGFKRHVFLAGNRSLVVQEARPGSLKKKILFRVVTSDEVNKLE
;
A
#
# COMPACT_ATOMS: atom_id res chain seq x y z
N MET A 1 -23.15 -9.42 -44.34
CA MET A 1 -23.16 -9.13 -42.88
C MET A 1 -22.25 -10.04 -42.05
N LYS A 2 -22.10 -11.34 -42.34
CA LYS A 2 -21.25 -12.26 -41.56
C LYS A 2 -19.74 -11.94 -41.52
N LYS A 3 -19.19 -11.22 -42.52
CA LYS A 3 -17.74 -10.89 -42.58
C LYS A 3 -17.26 -9.87 -41.54
N TYR A 4 -18.14 -9.02 -41.01
CA TYR A 4 -17.78 -7.99 -40.02
C TYR A 4 -18.04 -8.43 -38.57
N LEU A 5 -18.72 -9.56 -38.38
CA LEU A 5 -19.01 -10.14 -37.07
C LEU A 5 -17.74 -10.41 -36.24
N PRO A 6 -16.64 -10.99 -36.78
CA PRO A 6 -15.43 -11.20 -35.99
C PRO A 6 -14.71 -9.88 -35.65
N ILE A 7 -14.79 -8.88 -36.53
CA ILE A 7 -14.17 -7.56 -36.31
C ILE A 7 -14.93 -6.79 -35.24
N MET A 8 -16.26 -6.85 -35.24
CA MET A 8 -17.09 -6.26 -34.18
C MET A 8 -16.93 -6.97 -32.85
N ALA A 9 -16.78 -8.30 -32.84
CA ALA A 9 -16.47 -9.05 -31.63
C ALA A 9 -15.09 -8.70 -31.06
N LEU A 10 -14.08 -8.54 -31.92
CA LEU A 10 -12.74 -8.11 -31.53
C LEU A 10 -12.73 -6.67 -31.00
N LEU A 11 -13.46 -5.74 -31.65
CA LEU A 11 -13.62 -4.37 -31.16
C LEU A 11 -14.34 -4.32 -29.81
N GLY A 12 -15.40 -5.12 -29.65
CA GLY A 12 -16.09 -5.26 -28.37
C GLY A 12 -15.15 -5.74 -27.27
N LEU A 13 -14.34 -6.76 -27.57
CA LEU A 13 -13.36 -7.32 -26.63
C LEU A 13 -12.27 -6.30 -26.25
N LEU A 14 -11.76 -5.52 -27.21
CA LEU A 14 -10.78 -4.47 -26.96
C LEU A 14 -11.33 -3.32 -26.10
N ILE A 15 -12.61 -3.00 -26.20
CA ILE A 15 -13.25 -1.98 -25.36
C ILE A 15 -13.40 -2.48 -23.91
N PHE A 16 -13.73 -3.77 -23.72
CA PHE A 16 -13.75 -4.39 -22.39
C PHE A 16 -12.35 -4.48 -21.76
N PHE A 17 -11.30 -4.56 -22.57
CA PHE A 17 -9.89 -4.52 -22.12
C PHE A 17 -9.31 -3.10 -22.11
N SER A 18 -10.08 -2.11 -21.64
CA SER A 18 -9.49 -0.78 -21.41
C SER A 18 -8.33 -0.87 -20.41
N PRO A 19 -7.16 -0.28 -20.74
CA PRO A 19 -6.03 -0.26 -19.81
C PRO A 19 -6.39 0.61 -18.62
N VAL A 20 -6.54 -0.02 -17.45
CA VAL A 20 -6.73 0.70 -16.20
C VAL A 20 -5.49 1.55 -15.96
N LYS A 21 -5.70 2.85 -15.76
CA LYS A 21 -4.62 3.76 -15.40
C LYS A 21 -4.21 3.45 -13.97
N ALA A 22 -2.93 3.17 -13.79
CA ALA A 22 -2.34 3.20 -12.47
C ALA A 22 -2.52 4.61 -11.89
N GLU A 23 -3.24 4.67 -10.78
CA GLU A 23 -3.75 5.91 -10.21
C GLU A 23 -3.61 5.90 -8.68
N VAL A 24 -3.23 7.07 -8.16
CA VAL A 24 -3.23 7.38 -6.73
C VAL A 24 -4.57 8.06 -6.44
N LEU A 25 -5.45 7.34 -5.75
CA LEU A 25 -6.83 7.76 -5.49
C LEU A 25 -6.91 8.82 -4.38
N SER A 26 -6.02 8.72 -3.39
CA SER A 26 -5.97 9.66 -2.27
C SER A 26 -4.57 9.74 -1.70
N VAL A 27 -4.21 10.93 -1.20
CA VAL A 27 -2.96 11.22 -0.52
C VAL A 27 -3.25 12.10 0.69
N GLU A 28 -2.77 11.68 1.85
CA GLU A 28 -2.88 12.40 3.10
C GLU A 28 -1.55 12.34 3.85
N GLU A 29 -1.09 13.47 4.36
CA GLU A 29 0.04 13.51 5.29
C GLU A 29 -0.47 13.75 6.70
N LYS A 30 -0.20 12.81 7.61
CA LYS A 30 -0.65 12.89 8.99
C LYS A 30 0.52 12.84 9.95
N GLU A 31 0.53 13.74 10.94
CA GLU A 31 1.47 13.67 12.06
C GLU A 31 0.99 12.62 13.06
N ILE A 32 1.80 11.58 13.28
CA ILE A 32 1.44 10.47 14.15
C ILE A 32 2.55 10.17 15.16
N TYR A 33 2.14 9.67 16.31
CA TYR A 33 3.01 9.21 17.39
C TYR A 33 3.40 7.74 17.20
N ALA A 34 2.44 6.93 16.78
CA ALA A 34 2.64 5.51 16.56
C ALA A 34 1.66 4.94 15.53
N LEU A 35 2.06 3.85 14.89
CA LEU A 35 1.25 3.07 13.95
C LEU A 35 1.43 1.57 14.19
N TYR A 36 0.32 0.86 14.34
CA TYR A 36 0.30 -0.58 14.53
C TYR A 36 -0.56 -1.24 13.47
N ILE A 37 -0.05 -2.33 12.88
CA ILE A 37 -0.75 -3.08 11.85
C ILE A 37 -1.24 -4.41 12.44
N VAL A 38 -2.55 -4.66 12.35
CA VAL A 38 -3.22 -5.79 13.02
C VAL A 38 -4.08 -6.58 12.01
N PRO A 39 -4.07 -7.92 12.03
CA PRO A 39 -3.15 -8.78 12.78
C PRO A 39 -1.71 -8.59 12.28
N ALA A 40 -0.72 -8.99 13.08
CA ALA A 40 0.65 -9.16 12.58
C ALA A 40 0.71 -10.36 11.60
N PRO A 41 1.71 -10.44 10.72
CA PRO A 41 1.95 -11.64 9.91
C PRO A 41 2.06 -12.87 10.83
N LYS A 42 1.32 -13.95 10.52
CA LYS A 42 1.32 -15.18 11.32
C LYS A 42 2.57 -16.05 11.09
N THR A 43 3.24 -15.86 9.96
CA THR A 43 4.42 -16.60 9.55
C THR A 43 5.66 -15.74 9.72
N PHE A 44 6.72 -16.31 10.30
CA PHE A 44 8.06 -15.70 10.23
C PHE A 44 8.43 -15.53 8.74
N PRO A 45 9.03 -14.40 8.34
CA PRO A 45 9.48 -14.21 6.97
C PRO A 45 10.49 -15.32 6.63
N THR A 46 10.18 -16.08 5.59
CA THR A 46 11.04 -17.16 5.05
C THR A 46 12.25 -16.62 4.30
N GLU A 47 12.29 -15.32 4.06
CA GLU A 47 13.44 -14.59 3.51
C GLU A 47 14.06 -13.72 4.60
N LEU A 48 15.39 -13.64 4.61
CA LEU A 48 16.23 -12.94 5.60
C LEU A 48 15.85 -11.46 5.71
N GLY A 49 14.86 -11.14 6.53
CA GLY A 49 14.47 -9.76 6.82
C GLY A 49 13.35 -9.70 7.85
N TYR A 50 13.62 -9.15 9.02
CA TYR A 50 12.58 -8.84 10.01
C TYR A 50 11.64 -7.77 9.42
N ILE A 51 10.36 -8.10 9.26
CA ILE A 51 9.33 -7.15 8.84
C ILE A 51 8.85 -6.37 10.07
N ILE A 52 9.00 -5.04 10.04
CA ILE A 52 8.47 -4.17 11.09
C ILE A 52 7.00 -3.84 10.77
N THR A 53 6.08 -4.30 11.62
CA THR A 53 4.64 -3.97 11.54
C THR A 53 4.15 -3.15 12.73
N ASN A 54 5.06 -2.81 13.64
CA ASN A 54 4.81 -2.02 14.83
C ASN A 54 5.79 -0.85 14.86
N PHE A 55 5.26 0.35 14.64
CA PHE A 55 5.98 1.61 14.67
C PHE A 55 5.53 2.40 15.89
N GLY A 56 6.13 2.08 17.04
CA GLY A 56 5.96 2.83 18.26
C GLY A 56 6.88 4.06 18.34
N PRO A 57 6.90 4.75 19.48
CA PRO A 57 7.63 6.02 19.65
C PRO A 57 9.14 5.90 19.44
N GLY A 58 9.71 4.74 19.75
CA GLY A 58 11.15 4.49 19.60
C GLY A 58 11.60 4.27 18.15
N ASN A 59 10.68 3.96 17.23
CA ASN A 59 11.01 3.57 15.86
C ASN A 59 10.09 4.19 14.79
N ILE A 60 9.16 5.07 15.17
CA ILE A 60 8.25 5.75 14.23
C ILE A 60 8.99 6.58 13.18
N ASN A 61 10.19 7.06 13.51
CA ASN A 61 11.05 7.80 12.58
C ASN A 61 11.53 6.97 11.38
N PHE A 62 11.50 5.64 11.48
CA PHE A 62 11.83 4.75 10.36
C PHE A 62 10.67 4.60 9.39
N LEU A 63 9.42 4.85 9.81
CA LEU A 63 8.27 4.79 8.92
C LEU A 63 8.27 6.03 8.01
N GLU A 64 8.08 5.79 6.72
CA GLU A 64 7.99 6.87 5.73
C GLU A 64 6.57 6.96 5.16
N ARG A 65 5.99 5.81 4.81
CA ARG A 65 4.76 5.78 4.03
C ARG A 65 3.97 4.48 4.21
N ILE A 66 2.65 4.61 4.18
CA ILE A 66 1.70 3.50 4.10
C ILE A 66 0.83 3.72 2.86
N ASP A 67 0.84 2.74 1.96
CA ASP A 67 -0.08 2.72 0.81
C ASP A 67 -1.15 1.64 1.06
N ILE A 68 -2.42 2.04 1.06
CA ILE A 68 -3.57 1.14 1.05
C ILE A 68 -3.81 0.75 -0.41
N ILE A 69 -3.68 -0.54 -0.69
CA ILE A 69 -3.80 -1.07 -2.05
C ILE A 69 -5.24 -1.51 -2.29
N VAL A 70 -5.87 -0.98 -3.33
CA VAL A 70 -7.24 -1.36 -3.73
C VAL A 70 -7.25 -1.98 -5.12
N ASP A 71 -8.21 -2.88 -5.36
CA ASP A 71 -8.50 -3.42 -6.69
C ASP A 71 -9.40 -2.49 -7.51
N ARG A 72 -9.80 -2.96 -8.70
CA ARG A 72 -10.66 -2.23 -9.65
C ARG A 72 -12.06 -1.98 -9.10
N GLU A 73 -12.51 -2.81 -8.19
CA GLU A 73 -13.82 -2.69 -7.53
C GLU A 73 -13.74 -1.87 -6.23
N GLY A 74 -12.57 -1.31 -5.90
CA GLY A 74 -12.34 -0.53 -4.68
C GLY A 74 -12.16 -1.39 -3.42
N ARG A 75 -11.98 -2.71 -3.56
CA ARG A 75 -11.75 -3.62 -2.44
C ARG A 75 -10.29 -3.60 -2.04
N VAL A 76 -10.05 -3.47 -0.75
CA VAL A 76 -8.70 -3.48 -0.17
C VAL A 76 -8.05 -4.85 -0.39
N GLN A 77 -6.90 -4.85 -1.06
CA GLN A 77 -6.08 -6.05 -1.32
C GLN A 77 -5.00 -6.25 -0.24
N GLY A 78 -4.53 -5.15 0.35
CA GLY A 78 -3.48 -5.17 1.35
C GLY A 78 -2.88 -3.80 1.61
N LEU A 79 -1.73 -3.81 2.27
CA LEU A 79 -0.98 -2.61 2.64
C LEU A 79 0.46 -2.71 2.14
N LYS A 80 0.97 -1.68 1.50
CA LYS A 80 2.41 -1.53 1.23
C LYS A 80 3.01 -0.58 2.27
N ILE A 81 3.99 -1.08 3.00
CA ILE A 81 4.71 -0.34 4.03
C ILE A 81 6.07 0.03 3.48
N VAL A 82 6.44 1.30 3.62
CA VAL A 82 7.76 1.79 3.24
C VAL A 82 8.44 2.39 4.45
N TYR A 83 9.61 1.86 4.77
CA TYR A 83 10.36 2.25 5.96
C TYR A 83 11.86 2.04 5.76
N THR A 84 12.66 2.81 6.49
CA THR A 84 14.12 2.75 6.49
C THR A 84 14.63 2.55 7.92
N PRO A 85 14.95 1.30 8.32
CA PRO A 85 15.54 0.95 9.61
C PRO A 85 16.92 1.58 9.86
N PRO A 86 17.51 1.38 11.05
CA PRO A 86 18.82 1.95 11.41
C PRO A 86 19.98 1.56 10.49
N ASP A 87 19.86 0.49 9.72
CA ASP A 87 20.87 0.07 8.75
C ASP A 87 20.88 0.93 7.47
N GLY A 88 19.92 1.86 7.32
CA GLY A 88 19.83 2.80 6.20
C GLY A 88 19.25 2.19 4.92
N PHE A 89 18.93 0.89 4.90
CA PHE A 89 18.36 0.24 3.73
C PHE A 89 16.85 0.39 3.70
N LYS A 90 16.35 1.09 2.68
CA LYS A 90 14.92 1.27 2.44
C LYS A 90 14.25 -0.07 2.12
N ARG A 91 13.15 -0.35 2.80
CA ARG A 91 12.37 -1.59 2.66
C ARG A 91 10.98 -1.27 2.16
N HIS A 92 10.51 -2.10 1.23
CA HIS A 92 9.17 -2.08 0.67
C HIS A 92 8.51 -3.42 0.98
N VAL A 93 7.51 -3.43 1.86
CA VAL A 93 6.84 -4.66 2.27
C VAL A 93 5.38 -4.60 1.91
N PHE A 94 4.91 -5.57 1.14
CA PHE A 94 3.49 -5.76 0.89
C PHE A 94 2.91 -6.78 1.86
N LEU A 95 1.93 -6.36 2.64
CA LEU A 95 1.13 -7.21 3.52
C LEU A 95 -0.21 -7.49 2.86
N ALA A 96 -0.34 -8.70 2.31
CA ALA A 96 -1.58 -9.16 1.70
C ALA A 96 -2.71 -9.37 2.72
N GLY A 97 -3.93 -9.15 2.26
CA GLY A 97 -5.18 -9.40 2.97
C GLY A 97 -5.64 -8.22 3.84
N ASN A 98 -6.81 -8.41 4.44
CA ASN A 98 -7.43 -7.38 5.27
C ASN A 98 -6.65 -7.17 6.56
N ARG A 99 -6.17 -5.94 6.76
CA ARG A 99 -5.45 -5.50 7.95
C ARG A 99 -6.06 -4.20 8.45
N SER A 100 -6.07 -4.03 9.76
CA SER A 100 -6.44 -2.80 10.44
C SER A 100 -5.18 -1.98 10.73
N LEU A 101 -5.29 -0.67 10.53
CA LEU A 101 -4.30 0.32 10.93
C LEU A 101 -4.78 0.98 12.22
N VAL A 102 -4.02 0.82 13.30
CA VAL A 102 -4.23 1.57 14.54
C VAL A 102 -3.26 2.74 14.53
N VAL A 103 -3.79 3.93 14.26
CA VAL A 103 -3.02 5.17 14.21
C VAL A 103 -3.19 5.92 15.53
N GLN A 104 -2.10 6.18 16.22
CA GLN A 104 -2.10 7.02 17.42
C GLN A 104 -1.63 8.43 17.05
N GLU A 105 -2.49 9.40 17.30
CA GLU A 105 -2.20 10.81 17.05
C GLU A 105 -1.16 11.34 18.04
N ALA A 106 -0.39 12.31 17.57
CA ALA A 106 0.59 12.99 18.41
C ALA A 106 -0.10 13.87 19.47
N ARG A 107 0.36 13.75 20.72
CA ARG A 107 0.01 14.67 21.80
C ARG A 107 1.04 15.81 21.88
N PRO A 108 0.69 16.98 22.42
CA PRO A 108 1.66 18.03 22.69
C PRO A 108 2.86 17.50 23.50
N GLY A 109 4.08 17.78 23.05
CA GLY A 109 5.32 17.32 23.69
C GLY A 109 5.72 15.87 23.42
N SER A 110 4.94 15.11 22.65
CA SER A 110 5.30 13.75 22.24
C SER A 110 6.16 13.73 20.97
N LEU A 111 6.95 12.66 20.81
CA LEU A 111 7.73 12.43 19.59
C LEU A 111 6.77 12.14 18.44
N LYS A 112 6.86 12.92 17.36
CA LYS A 112 5.93 12.82 16.23
C LYS A 112 6.66 12.77 14.91
N LYS A 113 6.08 12.06 13.95
CA LYS A 113 6.57 11.99 12.58
C LYS A 113 5.42 12.22 11.62
N LYS A 114 5.66 13.01 10.58
CA LYS A 114 4.74 13.15 9.46
C LYS A 114 4.87 11.91 8.56
N ILE A 115 3.78 11.17 8.43
CA ILE A 115 3.72 9.94 7.64
C ILE A 115 2.76 10.16 6.48
N LEU A 116 3.19 9.68 5.31
CA LEU A 116 2.40 9.75 4.09
C LEU A 116 1.47 8.53 4.01
N PHE A 117 0.17 8.77 3.98
CA PHE A 117 -0.86 7.79 3.72
C PHE A 117 -1.34 7.96 2.29
N ARG A 118 -1.41 6.88 1.52
CA ARG A 118 -1.96 6.91 0.17
C ARG A 118 -2.96 5.78 -0.01
N VAL A 119 -3.95 6.01 -0.86
CA VAL A 119 -4.78 4.94 -1.42
C VAL A 119 -4.39 4.81 -2.88
N VAL A 120 -3.91 3.65 -3.27
CA VAL A 120 -3.39 3.41 -4.63
C VAL A 120 -4.02 2.17 -5.23
N THR A 121 -4.18 2.18 -6.55
CA THR A 121 -4.64 1.01 -7.30
C THR A 121 -3.54 -0.04 -7.38
N SER A 122 -3.93 -1.32 -7.52
CA SER A 122 -2.98 -2.44 -7.63
C SER A 122 -1.99 -2.28 -8.79
N ASP A 123 -2.42 -1.65 -9.89
CA ASP A 123 -1.58 -1.38 -11.07
C ASP A 123 -0.47 -0.35 -10.80
N GLU A 124 -0.62 0.51 -9.79
CA GLU A 124 0.39 1.51 -9.37
C GLU A 124 1.51 0.89 -8.54
N VAL A 125 1.25 -0.24 -7.90
CA VAL A 125 2.27 -0.96 -7.12
C VAL A 125 3.40 -1.45 -8.02
N ASN A 126 3.07 -1.88 -9.24
CA ASN A 126 3.99 -2.49 -10.22
C ASN A 126 4.86 -1.47 -10.98
N LYS A 127 4.62 -0.15 -10.84
CA LYS A 127 5.44 0.89 -11.49
C LYS A 127 6.62 1.37 -10.65
N LEU A 128 6.75 0.90 -9.41
CA LEU A 128 7.69 1.39 -8.42
C LEU A 128 8.85 0.41 -8.14
N GLU A 129 9.06 -0.55 -9.02
CA GLU A 129 10.24 -1.44 -9.05
C GLU A 129 11.19 -1.04 -10.18
#